data_AF-U3U963-F1
#
_entry.id   AF-U3U963-F1
#
_cell.length_a   1.000
_cell.length_b   1.000
_cell.length_c   1.000
_cell.angle_alpha   90.00
_cell.angle_beta   90.00
_cell.angle_gamma   90.00
#
_symmetry.space_group_name_H-M   'P 1'
#
loop_
_entity.id
_entity.type
_entity.pdbx_description
1 polymer ?
#
loop_
_entity_poly.entity_id
_entity_poly.type
_entity_poly.pdbx_seq_one_letter_code
_entity_poly.pdbx_strand_id
1 'polypeptide(L)'
;MLANVYDLGLRRFEVRREFINDKRTELSGLKKKADIYGISLFYSINEDLFVNSKVNPLLPVLFEEARSLAAPFIKLNTGNSQGVTEQELKKLSAFPLDEIDIRVENNQMPFHASLANCQQTMNMIRNVALPISFVFDTGNWA
;
A
#
# COMPACT_ATOMS: atom_id res chain seq x y z
N MET A 1 -6.88 18.35 -11.21
CA MET A 1 -6.94 16.94 -10.75
C MET A 1 -8.03 16.73 -9.71
N LEU A 2 -7.86 17.05 -8.42
CA LEU A 2 -8.92 16.77 -7.41
C LEU A 2 -10.26 17.48 -7.67
N ALA A 3 -10.24 18.69 -8.24
CA ALA A 3 -11.47 19.37 -8.69
C ALA A 3 -12.20 18.54 -9.75
N ASN A 4 -11.49 18.11 -10.80
CA ASN A 4 -12.05 17.23 -11.84
C ASN A 4 -12.59 15.91 -11.26
N VAL A 5 -11.89 15.31 -10.27
CA VAL A 5 -12.37 14.10 -9.58
C VAL A 5 -13.71 14.39 -8.88
N TYR A 6 -13.82 15.51 -8.19
CA TYR A 6 -15.06 15.95 -7.54
C TYR A 6 -16.19 16.20 -8.54
N ASP A 7 -15.89 16.90 -9.65
CA ASP A 7 -16.84 17.25 -10.71
C ASP A 7 -17.38 16.01 -11.43
N LEU A 8 -16.58 14.94 -11.52
CA LEU A 8 -17.00 13.62 -12.01
C LEU A 8 -17.86 12.84 -11.00
N GLY A 9 -18.17 13.41 -9.84
CA GLY A 9 -18.96 12.76 -8.78
C GLY A 9 -18.16 11.75 -7.94
N LEU A 10 -16.84 11.67 -8.14
CA LEU A 10 -15.99 10.75 -7.38
C LEU A 10 -15.62 11.35 -6.02
N ARG A 11 -15.45 10.48 -5.02
CA ARG A 11 -15.13 10.85 -3.63
C ARG A 11 -13.89 10.14 -3.08
N ARG A 12 -13.22 9.37 -3.92
CA ARG A 12 -11.99 8.64 -3.58
C ARG A 12 -10.96 8.89 -4.65
N PHE A 13 -9.72 9.09 -4.22
CA PHE A 13 -8.61 9.30 -5.13
C PHE A 13 -7.38 8.52 -4.65
N GLU A 14 -6.83 7.68 -5.53
CA GLU A 14 -5.61 6.95 -5.28
C GLU A 14 -4.39 7.78 -5.67
N VAL A 15 -3.56 8.10 -4.69
CA VAL A 15 -2.33 8.86 -4.83
C VAL A 15 -1.20 7.90 -5.16
N ARG A 16 -0.57 8.11 -6.32
CA ARG A 16 0.60 7.36 -6.77
C ARG A 16 1.87 8.03 -6.27
N ARG A 17 2.61 7.34 -5.40
CA ARG A 17 3.80 7.86 -4.72
C ARG A 17 4.88 8.40 -5.67
N GLU A 18 5.09 7.72 -6.80
CA GLU A 18 6.10 8.05 -7.81
C GLU A 18 5.85 9.38 -8.53
N PHE A 19 4.62 9.90 -8.49
CA PHE A 19 4.26 11.19 -9.08
C PHE A 19 4.37 12.36 -8.09
N ILE A 20 4.73 12.08 -6.84
CA ILE A 20 4.97 13.10 -5.81
C ILE A 20 6.47 13.38 -5.77
N ASN A 21 6.91 14.61 -6.03
CA ASN A 21 8.34 14.94 -6.03
C ASN A 21 8.80 15.23 -4.60
N ASP A 22 8.25 16.27 -3.98
CA ASP A 22 8.48 16.65 -2.59
C ASP A 22 7.39 16.07 -1.68
N LYS A 23 7.65 14.87 -1.14
CA LYS A 23 6.70 14.15 -0.28
C LYS A 23 6.36 14.92 0.99
N ARG A 24 7.26 15.78 1.49
CA ARG A 24 7.04 16.52 2.73
C ARG A 24 5.98 17.61 2.52
N THR A 25 6.07 18.35 1.43
CA THR A 25 5.20 19.49 1.17
C THR A 25 3.94 19.08 0.40
N GLU A 26 4.09 18.26 -0.65
CA GLU A 26 3.02 17.96 -1.58
C GLU A 26 1.94 17.07 -0.96
N LEU A 27 2.30 16.09 -0.12
CA LEU A 27 1.31 15.19 0.52
C LEU A 27 0.37 15.98 1.45
N SER A 28 0.93 16.84 2.31
CA SER A 28 0.15 17.70 3.19
C SER A 28 -0.72 18.69 2.41
N GLY A 29 -0.19 19.25 1.31
CA GLY A 29 -0.96 20.12 0.42
C GLY A 29 -2.12 19.40 -0.27
N LEU A 30 -1.89 18.15 -0.70
CA LEU A 30 -2.90 17.31 -1.32
C LEU A 30 -4.01 16.96 -0.34
N LYS A 31 -3.67 16.64 0.91
CA LYS A 31 -4.64 16.39 1.98
C LYS A 31 -5.54 17.60 2.24
N LYS A 32 -4.95 18.79 2.43
CA LYS A 32 -5.72 20.03 2.63
C LYS A 32 -6.70 20.28 1.47
N LYS A 33 -6.28 20.00 0.23
CA LYS A 33 -7.14 20.15 -0.93
C LYS A 33 -8.25 19.09 -0.97
N ALA A 34 -7.95 17.85 -0.62
CA ALA A 34 -8.92 16.77 -0.57
C ALA A 34 -10.02 17.05 0.46
N ASP A 35 -9.68 17.65 1.60
CA ASP A 35 -10.63 18.05 2.64
C ASP A 35 -11.66 19.07 2.14
N ILE A 36 -11.23 20.04 1.33
CA ILE A 36 -12.14 21.05 0.72
C ILE A 36 -13.22 20.37 -0.13
N TYR A 37 -12.87 19.29 -0.83
CA TYR A 37 -13.78 18.57 -1.73
C TYR A 37 -14.44 17.34 -1.08
N GLY A 38 -14.14 17.04 0.20
CA GLY A 38 -14.60 15.82 0.86
C GLY A 38 -14.15 14.53 0.14
N ILE A 39 -12.93 14.52 -0.40
CA ILE A 39 -12.34 13.37 -1.10
C ILE A 39 -11.46 12.58 -0.11
N SER A 40 -11.67 11.27 -0.01
CA SER A 40 -10.75 10.37 0.69
C SER A 40 -9.55 10.03 -0.18
N LEU A 41 -8.35 10.11 0.39
CA LEU A 41 -7.10 9.78 -0.28
C LEU A 41 -6.66 8.36 0.08
N PHE A 42 -6.34 7.56 -0.93
CA PHE A 42 -5.73 6.23 -0.76
C PHE A 42 -4.29 6.29 -1.22
N TYR A 43 -3.37 5.62 -0.53
CA TYR A 43 -1.95 5.72 -0.86
C TYR A 43 -1.43 4.46 -1.56
N SER A 44 -1.05 4.60 -2.84
CA SER A 44 -0.51 3.51 -3.65
C SER A 44 0.97 3.72 -3.90
N ILE A 45 1.75 2.70 -3.58
CA ILE A 45 3.20 2.74 -3.54
C ILE A 45 3.72 1.62 -4.44
N ASN A 46 4.56 1.97 -5.41
CA ASN A 46 5.21 1.01 -6.28
C ASN A 46 6.45 0.37 -5.62
N GLU A 47 6.24 -0.25 -4.46
CA GLU A 47 7.25 -0.97 -3.70
C GLU A 47 6.68 -2.32 -3.27
N ASP A 48 7.55 -3.32 -3.17
CA ASP A 48 7.19 -4.66 -2.67
C ASP A 48 7.12 -4.66 -1.13
N LEU A 49 6.21 -5.45 -0.55
CA LEU A 49 6.15 -5.66 0.91
C LEU A 49 7.46 -6.29 1.46
N PHE A 50 8.10 -7.13 0.64
CA PHE A 50 9.34 -7.81 0.97
C PHE A 50 10.45 -7.48 -0.03
N VAL A 51 11.64 -7.19 0.48
CA VAL A 51 12.86 -6.94 -0.30
C VAL A 51 13.95 -7.86 0.25
N ASN A 52 14.54 -8.70 -0.62
CA ASN A 52 15.58 -9.67 -0.24
C ASN A 52 15.16 -10.54 0.95
N SER A 53 13.94 -11.09 0.90
CA SER A 53 13.34 -11.94 1.94
C SER A 53 13.18 -11.26 3.31
N LYS A 54 13.21 -9.93 3.37
CA LYS A 54 13.01 -9.12 4.57
C LYS A 54 11.87 -8.12 4.40
N VAL A 55 11.28 -7.68 5.51
CA VAL A 55 10.29 -6.59 5.49
C VAL A 55 10.92 -5.35 4.85
N ASN A 56 10.18 -4.68 3.96
CA ASN A 56 10.69 -3.52 3.23
C ASN A 56 11.15 -2.41 4.20
N PRO A 57 12.42 -1.99 4.16
CA PRO A 57 12.95 -0.97 5.08
C PRO A 57 12.33 0.41 4.88
N LEU A 58 11.61 0.66 3.79
CA LEU A 58 10.90 1.92 3.54
C LEU A 58 9.61 2.04 4.36
N LEU A 59 9.05 0.96 4.91
CA LEU A 59 7.76 0.99 5.62
C LEU A 59 7.64 2.12 6.66
N PRO A 60 8.63 2.40 7.52
CA PRO A 60 8.52 3.51 8.48
C PRO A 60 8.24 4.86 7.79
N VAL A 61 8.94 5.16 6.69
CA VAL A 61 8.73 6.39 5.91
C VAL A 61 7.36 6.37 5.23
N LEU A 62 6.95 5.22 4.68
CA LEU A 62 5.66 5.07 4.00
C LEU A 62 4.47 5.28 4.94
N PHE A 63 4.57 4.84 6.21
CA PHE A 63 3.55 5.11 7.24
C PHE A 63 3.46 6.61 7.57
N GLU A 64 4.58 7.33 7.68
CA GLU A 64 4.58 8.78 7.89
C GLU A 64 4.00 9.55 6.68
N GLU A 65 4.32 9.11 5.46
CA GLU A 65 3.72 9.65 4.24
C GLU A 65 2.19 9.40 4.21
N ALA A 66 1.73 8.21 4.60
CA ALA A 66 0.31 7.87 4.70
C ALA A 66 -0.41 8.70 5.77
N ARG A 67 0.22 8.94 6.94
CA ARG A 67 -0.28 9.87 7.96
C ARG A 67 -0.47 11.28 7.41
N SER A 68 0.48 11.77 6.62
CA SER A 68 0.40 13.10 5.98
C SER A 68 -0.79 13.22 5.02
N LEU A 69 -1.20 12.12 4.40
CA LEU A 69 -2.38 12.03 3.54
C LEU A 69 -3.68 11.73 4.33
N ALA A 70 -3.59 11.40 5.62
CA ALA A 70 -4.61 10.67 6.37
C ALA A 70 -5.20 9.50 5.56
N ALA A 71 -4.34 8.76 4.87
CA ALA A 71 -4.75 7.59 4.12
C ALA A 71 -5.06 6.45 5.10
N PRO A 72 -6.20 5.76 4.96
CA PRO A 72 -6.57 4.67 5.86
C PRO A 72 -5.72 3.40 5.65
N PHE A 73 -4.96 3.34 4.55
CA PHE A 73 -4.10 2.22 4.24
C PHE A 73 -2.96 2.64 3.30
N ILE A 74 -1.89 1.84 3.33
CA ILE A 74 -0.88 1.80 2.28
C ILE A 74 -1.12 0.58 1.39
N LYS A 75 -1.10 0.78 0.06
CA LYS A 75 -1.16 -0.28 -0.94
C LYS A 75 0.24 -0.52 -1.51
N LEU A 76 0.75 -1.73 -1.33
CA LEU A 76 2.05 -2.21 -1.80
C LEU A 76 1.87 -3.37 -2.77
N ASN A 77 2.91 -3.67 -3.52
CA ASN A 77 2.99 -4.92 -4.26
C ASN A 77 3.25 -6.09 -3.29
N THR A 78 2.69 -7.26 -3.58
CA THR A 78 2.95 -8.48 -2.80
C THR A 78 4.45 -8.81 -2.74
N GLY A 79 5.17 -8.60 -3.83
CA GLY A 79 6.59 -8.93 -3.96
C GLY A 79 6.87 -10.43 -3.91
N ASN A 80 8.12 -10.81 -3.63
CA ASN A 80 8.51 -12.21 -3.50
C ASN A 80 8.60 -12.63 -2.02
N SER A 81 7.72 -13.53 -1.57
CA SER A 81 7.75 -14.06 -0.20
C SER A 81 8.66 -15.27 -0.01
N GLN A 82 9.34 -15.74 -1.07
CA GLN A 82 10.28 -16.84 -0.97
C GLN A 82 11.42 -16.51 -0.01
N GLY A 83 11.65 -17.42 0.94
CA GLY A 83 12.68 -17.26 1.98
C GLY A 83 12.32 -16.32 3.13
N VAL A 84 11.14 -15.66 3.09
CA VAL A 84 10.68 -14.86 4.23
C VAL A 84 10.26 -15.81 5.36
N THR A 85 10.79 -15.58 6.57
CA THR A 85 10.48 -16.40 7.75
C THR A 85 9.26 -15.84 8.50
N GLU A 86 8.62 -16.66 9.34
CA GLU A 86 7.57 -16.16 10.24
C GLU A 86 8.07 -15.08 11.20
N GLN A 87 9.32 -15.19 11.67
CA GLN A 87 9.95 -14.19 12.54
C GLN A 87 10.07 -12.84 11.81
N GLU A 88 10.44 -12.88 10.53
CA GLU A 88 10.53 -11.69 9.70
C GLU A 88 9.13 -11.08 9.47
N LEU A 89 8.13 -11.90 9.13
CA LEU A 89 6.74 -11.46 8.98
C LEU A 89 6.23 -10.75 10.24
N LYS A 90 6.49 -11.33 11.43
CA LYS A 90 6.06 -10.77 12.71
C LYS A 90 6.63 -9.37 12.99
N LYS A 91 7.69 -8.92 12.30
CA LYS A 91 8.14 -7.52 12.42
C LYS A 91 7.09 -6.51 11.95
N LEU A 92 6.15 -6.92 11.09
CA LEU A 92 5.06 -6.06 10.64
C LEU A 92 4.12 -5.66 11.78
N SER A 93 4.06 -6.41 12.89
CA SER A 93 3.24 -6.03 14.06
C SER A 93 3.80 -4.85 14.85
N ALA A 94 5.01 -4.38 14.53
CA ALA A 94 5.59 -3.17 15.11
C ALA A 94 4.99 -1.87 14.51
N PHE A 95 4.25 -1.97 13.41
CA PHE A 95 3.56 -0.84 12.80
C PHE A 95 2.14 -0.67 13.38
N PRO A 96 1.58 0.56 13.37
CA PRO A 96 0.24 0.85 13.87
C PRO A 96 -0.83 0.38 12.87
N LEU A 97 -0.98 -0.94 12.72
CA LEU A 97 -1.88 -1.57 11.75
C LEU A 97 -3.37 -1.39 12.06
N ASP A 98 -3.70 -0.89 13.24
CA ASP A 98 -5.04 -0.47 13.66
C ASP A 98 -5.38 0.97 13.22
N GLU A 99 -4.36 1.78 12.93
CA GLU A 99 -4.53 3.14 12.41
C GLU A 99 -4.45 3.19 10.87
N ILE A 100 -3.50 2.45 10.29
CA ILE A 100 -3.23 2.45 8.85
C ILE A 100 -3.03 0.99 8.40
N ASP A 101 -3.96 0.46 7.61
CA ASP A 101 -3.85 -0.92 7.10
C ASP A 101 -2.66 -1.05 6.15
N ILE A 102 -2.10 -2.25 6.06
CA ILE A 102 -1.33 -2.66 4.89
C ILE A 102 -2.25 -3.47 3.98
N ARG A 103 -2.24 -3.11 2.69
CA ARG A 103 -2.88 -3.87 1.62
C ARG A 103 -1.84 -4.26 0.59
N VAL A 104 -1.82 -5.52 0.21
CA VAL A 104 -0.93 -6.03 -0.85
C VAL A 104 -1.72 -6.32 -2.12
N GLU A 105 -1.12 -6.03 -3.27
CA GLU A 105 -1.72 -6.19 -4.60
C GLU A 105 -0.86 -7.14 -5.46
N ASN A 106 -1.48 -7.79 -6.44
CA ASN A 106 -0.77 -8.48 -7.52
C ASN A 106 -0.16 -7.46 -8.49
N ASN A 107 1.17 -7.49 -8.68
CA ASN A 107 1.85 -6.58 -9.62
C ASN A 107 1.90 -7.14 -11.06
N GLN A 108 2.66 -6.53 -11.96
CA GLN A 108 2.78 -6.96 -13.38
C GLN A 108 4.01 -7.85 -13.65
N MET A 109 4.81 -8.16 -12.62
CA MET A 109 6.05 -8.92 -12.80
C MET A 109 5.75 -10.43 -12.84
N PRO A 110 6.02 -11.17 -13.94
CA PRO A 110 5.51 -12.53 -14.14
C PRO A 110 5.75 -13.53 -12.99
N PHE A 111 6.91 -13.44 -12.30
CA PHE A 111 7.22 -14.33 -11.18
C PHE A 111 6.58 -13.87 -9.86
N HIS A 112 6.64 -12.56 -9.54
CA HIS A 112 6.17 -12.00 -8.27
C HIS A 112 4.65 -11.80 -8.25
N ALA A 113 4.04 -11.65 -9.42
CA ALA A 113 2.61 -11.44 -9.62
C ALA A 113 1.78 -12.72 -9.60
N SER A 114 2.39 -13.90 -9.65
CA SER A 114 1.63 -15.14 -9.85
C SER A 114 0.59 -15.34 -8.74
N LEU A 115 -0.57 -15.88 -9.11
CA LEU A 115 -1.63 -16.23 -8.16
C LEU A 115 -1.08 -17.17 -7.05
N ALA A 116 -0.17 -18.07 -7.41
CA ALA A 116 0.48 -18.97 -6.47
C ALA A 116 1.31 -18.21 -5.42
N ASN A 117 2.14 -17.25 -5.84
CA ASN A 117 2.91 -16.41 -4.91
C ASN A 117 2.00 -15.52 -4.04
N CYS A 118 0.94 -14.94 -4.62
CA CYS A 118 -0.04 -14.15 -3.86
C CYS A 118 -0.73 -15.01 -2.79
N GLN A 119 -1.20 -16.21 -3.17
CA GLN A 119 -1.85 -17.14 -2.25
C GLN A 119 -0.89 -17.62 -1.15
N GLN A 120 0.35 -17.98 -1.50
CA GLN A 120 1.38 -18.36 -0.53
C GLN A 120 1.62 -17.23 0.48
N THR A 121 1.80 -16.00 -0.01
CA THR A 121 2.05 -14.83 0.84
C THR A 121 0.89 -14.57 1.79
N MET A 122 -0.35 -14.60 1.29
CA MET A 122 -1.54 -14.42 2.13
C MET A 122 -1.76 -15.57 3.12
N ASN A 123 -1.31 -16.79 2.81
CA ASN A 123 -1.32 -17.90 3.78
C ASN A 123 -0.32 -17.64 4.91
N MET A 124 0.90 -17.22 4.60
CA MET A 124 1.92 -16.90 5.59
C MET A 124 1.45 -15.79 6.54
N ILE A 125 0.87 -14.72 5.99
CA ILE A 125 0.29 -13.59 6.76
C ILE A 125 -0.83 -14.08 7.70
N ARG A 126 -1.73 -14.93 7.20
CA ARG A 126 -2.83 -15.50 8.02
C ARG A 126 -2.30 -16.37 9.15
N ASN A 127 -1.27 -17.18 8.91
CA ASN A 127 -0.68 -18.07 9.92
C ASN A 127 -0.08 -17.31 11.11
N VAL A 128 0.38 -16.08 10.91
CA VAL A 128 0.90 -15.22 11.98
C VAL A 128 -0.12 -14.19 12.48
N ALA A 129 -1.40 -14.31 12.07
CA ALA A 129 -2.51 -13.47 12.48
C ALA A 129 -2.31 -11.96 12.28
N LEU A 130 -1.63 -11.56 11.19
CA LEU A 130 -1.49 -10.14 10.83
C LEU A 130 -2.72 -9.63 10.06
N PRO A 131 -3.24 -8.42 10.37
CA PRO A 131 -4.42 -7.85 9.72
C PRO A 131 -4.09 -7.22 8.36
N ILE A 132 -3.41 -7.95 7.47
CA ILE A 132 -3.01 -7.48 6.14
C ILE A 132 -4.01 -8.04 5.11
N SER A 133 -4.55 -7.15 4.28
CA SER A 133 -5.56 -7.50 3.28
C SER A 133 -4.98 -7.57 1.86
N PHE A 134 -5.69 -8.23 0.96
CA PHE A 134 -5.32 -8.33 -0.46
C PHE A 134 -6.21 -7.42 -1.31
N VAL A 135 -5.61 -6.69 -2.25
CA VAL A 135 -6.27 -5.94 -3.32
C VAL A 135 -6.11 -6.74 -4.61
N PHE A 136 -7.24 -7.09 -5.21
CA PHE A 136 -7.26 -7.84 -6.46
C PHE A 136 -7.32 -6.88 -7.64
N ASP A 137 -6.20 -6.68 -8.33
CA ASP A 137 -6.16 -5.94 -9.58
C ASP A 137 -6.43 -6.90 -10.75
N THR A 138 -7.62 -6.78 -11.35
CA THR A 138 -8.03 -7.62 -12.48
C THR A 138 -7.18 -7.38 -13.73
N GLY A 139 -6.57 -6.20 -13.88
CA GLY A 139 -5.80 -5.81 -15.06
C GLY A 139 -4.40 -6.40 -15.10
N ASN A 140 -3.83 -6.78 -13.95
CA ASN A 140 -2.45 -7.29 -13.88
C ASN A 140 -2.31 -8.78 -14.21
N TRP A 141 -3.42 -9.50 -14.40
CA TRP A 141 -3.45 -10.91 -14.81
C TRP A 141 -4.10 -11.15 -16.18
N ALA A 142 -4.41 -10.07 -16.91
CA ALA A 142 -4.97 -10.12 -18.25
C ALA A 142 -3.93 -10.56 -19.31
#